data_AF-A0A418LVY1-F1
#
_entry.id   AF-A0A418LVY1-F1
#
_cell.length_a   1.000
_cell.length_b   1.000
_cell.length_c   1.000
_cell.angle_alpha   90.00
_cell.angle_beta   90.00
_cell.angle_gamma   90.00
#
_symmetry.space_group_name_H-M   'P 1'
#
loop_
_entity.id
_entity.type
_entity.pdbx_description
1 polymer ?
#
loop_
_entity_poly.entity_id
_entity_poly.type
_entity_poly.pdbx_seq_one_letter_code
_entity_poly.pdbx_strand_id
1 'polypeptide(L)'
;MEEQPSHTKRKHYDPQTYARLLAEFTQLMEEVPKLRPDRDAWDIEGDWAATGTIFFVDAIHQPLFETIRRFDCRTIKLVNFGQPAVRITFYRKHRYWLLKDKDLPTDKKIEQIQAHINDLTVKAEVLKSKLDKMPAPKRAESKGQIGLYWEQVSTWRNILASPEQYEVAVSNYSRQHFYVTVNYKYRLPSGDYTNEQEHLLNTQRDRLGNITQVRYNILFVDPVEIFREHPYQNREVEGYLNNFSIKSEGGRHTIYARLRPETDAINTFL
;
A
#
# COMPACT_ATOMS: atom_id res chain seq x y z
N MET A 1 12.93 12.64 11.53
CA MET A 1 12.98 12.38 10.08
C MET A 1 12.73 10.89 9.90
N GLU A 2 11.47 10.51 9.73
CA GLU A 2 11.17 9.14 9.30
C GLU A 2 11.58 9.03 7.83
N GLU A 3 12.51 8.13 7.54
CA GLU A 3 12.93 7.81 6.19
C GLU A 3 11.70 7.51 5.34
N GLN A 4 11.47 8.31 4.31
CA GLN A 4 10.52 7.94 3.26
C GLN A 4 10.95 6.57 2.74
N PRO A 5 10.05 5.57 2.67
CA PRO A 5 10.42 4.28 2.12
C PRO A 5 10.92 4.51 0.71
N SER A 6 12.22 4.26 0.52
CA SER A 6 12.90 4.24 -0.77
C SER A 6 11.98 3.58 -1.78
N HIS A 7 11.50 4.35 -2.75
CA HIS A 7 10.76 3.80 -3.87
C HIS A 7 11.76 2.98 -4.70
N THR A 8 11.96 1.72 -4.32
CA THR A 8 12.75 0.77 -5.11
C THR A 8 12.23 0.84 -6.53
N LYS A 9 13.04 1.39 -7.44
CA LYS A 9 12.66 1.54 -8.85
C LYS A 9 12.31 0.15 -9.37
N ARG A 10 11.14 0.05 -10.01
CA ARG A 10 10.68 -1.21 -10.62
C ARG A 10 11.77 -1.74 -11.55
N LYS A 11 12.02 -3.04 -11.50
CA LYS A 11 12.98 -3.66 -12.42
C LYS A 11 12.43 -3.60 -13.84
N HIS A 12 13.28 -3.21 -14.77
CA HIS A 12 12.94 -3.25 -16.19
C HIS A 12 13.48 -4.54 -16.80
N TYR A 13 12.66 -5.16 -17.63
CA TYR A 13 12.96 -6.37 -18.37
C TYR A 13 12.68 -6.10 -19.84
N ASP A 14 13.44 -6.71 -20.73
CA ASP A 14 13.05 -6.73 -22.13
C ASP A 14 11.72 -7.50 -22.31
N PRO A 15 10.96 -7.24 -23.38
CA PRO A 15 9.64 -7.83 -23.56
C PRO A 15 9.63 -9.37 -23.60
N GLN A 16 10.66 -10.00 -24.17
CA GLN A 16 10.72 -11.46 -24.30
C GLN A 16 11.00 -12.13 -22.96
N THR A 17 11.97 -11.60 -22.20
CA THR A 17 12.26 -12.06 -20.84
C THR A 17 11.06 -11.88 -19.92
N TYR A 18 10.39 -10.72 -19.98
CA TYR A 18 9.19 -10.48 -19.19
C TYR A 18 8.07 -11.48 -19.51
N ALA A 19 7.81 -11.72 -20.80
CA ALA A 19 6.79 -12.66 -21.24
C ALA A 19 7.09 -14.09 -20.78
N ARG A 20 8.36 -14.54 -20.89
CA ARG A 20 8.79 -15.86 -20.42
C ARG A 20 8.59 -16.02 -18.91
N LEU A 21 9.09 -15.07 -18.12
CA LEU A 21 8.95 -15.11 -16.66
C LEU A 21 7.49 -15.00 -16.21
N LEU A 22 6.67 -14.22 -16.93
CA LEU A 22 5.23 -14.13 -16.67
C LEU A 22 4.53 -15.46 -16.97
N ALA A 23 4.87 -16.14 -18.06
CA ALA A 23 4.30 -17.44 -18.39
C ALA A 23 4.66 -18.48 -17.32
N GLU A 24 5.94 -18.56 -16.93
CA GLU A 24 6.41 -19.42 -15.84
C GLU A 24 5.67 -19.13 -14.52
N PHE A 25 5.53 -17.85 -14.15
CA PHE A 25 4.83 -17.47 -12.93
C PHE A 25 3.33 -17.78 -12.98
N THR A 26 2.69 -17.59 -14.14
CA THR A 26 1.28 -17.91 -14.32
C THR A 26 1.04 -19.41 -14.20
N GLN A 27 1.90 -20.22 -14.82
CA GLN A 27 1.83 -21.68 -14.72
C GLN A 27 1.98 -22.16 -13.27
N LEU A 28 3.01 -21.70 -12.55
CA LEU A 28 3.20 -22.04 -11.13
C LEU A 28 1.99 -21.62 -10.29
N MET A 29 1.46 -20.42 -10.53
CA MET A 29 0.26 -19.93 -9.85
C MET A 29 -0.96 -20.83 -10.13
N GLU A 30 -1.11 -21.40 -11.32
CA GLU A 30 -2.20 -22.29 -11.70
C GLU A 30 -2.06 -23.71 -11.14
N GLU A 31 -0.83 -24.23 -11.06
CA GLU A 31 -0.54 -25.60 -10.61
C GLU A 31 -0.65 -25.77 -9.09
N VAL A 32 -0.33 -24.74 -8.28
CA VAL A 32 -0.38 -24.88 -6.82
C VAL A 32 -1.81 -25.01 -6.29
N PRO A 33 -2.09 -25.92 -5.34
CA PRO A 33 -3.39 -25.96 -4.66
C PRO A 33 -3.73 -24.64 -3.98
N LYS A 34 -4.98 -24.18 -4.15
CA LYS A 34 -5.49 -22.97 -3.50
C LYS A 34 -6.29 -23.38 -2.27
N LEU A 35 -5.84 -22.93 -1.12
CA LEU A 35 -6.58 -23.05 0.13
C LEU A 35 -7.79 -22.12 0.06
N ARG A 36 -8.91 -22.58 0.64
CA ARG A 36 -10.08 -21.74 0.84
C ARG A 36 -10.03 -21.21 2.26
N PRO A 37 -9.92 -19.88 2.45
CA PRO A 37 -9.93 -19.32 3.79
C PRO A 37 -11.30 -19.58 4.42
N ASP A 38 -11.29 -20.13 5.63
CA ASP A 38 -12.46 -20.22 6.48
C ASP A 38 -12.37 -19.08 7.49
N ARG A 39 -13.27 -18.09 7.40
CA ARG A 39 -13.21 -16.89 8.26
C ARG A 39 -13.60 -17.16 9.70
N ASP A 40 -14.25 -18.30 9.96
CA ASP A 40 -14.66 -18.70 11.31
C ASP A 40 -13.56 -19.53 11.99
N ALA A 41 -12.65 -20.13 11.22
CA ALA A 41 -11.59 -21.00 11.73
C ALA A 41 -10.17 -20.42 11.60
N TRP A 42 -9.91 -19.60 10.58
CA TRP A 42 -8.59 -18.98 10.39
C TRP A 42 -8.52 -17.67 11.19
N ASP A 43 -7.34 -17.35 11.72
CA ASP A 43 -7.05 -16.04 12.29
C ASP A 43 -6.88 -15.00 11.16
N ILE A 44 -7.99 -14.67 10.51
CA ILE A 44 -8.09 -13.77 9.34
C ILE A 44 -9.16 -12.69 9.53
N GLU A 45 -8.75 -11.42 9.46
CA GLU A 45 -9.60 -10.27 9.75
C GLU A 45 -9.60 -9.24 8.62
N GLY A 46 -10.63 -8.38 8.59
CA GLY A 46 -10.71 -7.23 7.69
C GLY A 46 -11.30 -7.50 6.30
N ASP A 47 -11.30 -6.50 5.43
CA ASP A 47 -11.89 -6.57 4.08
C ASP A 47 -10.80 -6.50 3.00
N TRP A 48 -10.88 -7.41 2.04
CA TRP A 48 -10.06 -7.44 0.84
C TRP A 48 -10.87 -7.43 -0.45
N ALA A 49 -12.18 -7.17 -0.43
CA ALA A 49 -13.01 -7.16 -1.64
C ALA A 49 -12.54 -6.14 -2.70
N ALA A 50 -11.81 -5.11 -2.28
CA ALA A 50 -11.24 -4.10 -3.18
C ALA A 50 -9.85 -4.45 -3.76
N THR A 51 -9.28 -5.63 -3.45
CA THR A 51 -8.01 -6.08 -4.02
C THR A 51 -8.16 -6.71 -5.40
N GLY A 52 -7.03 -7.04 -6.02
CA GLY A 52 -6.98 -8.14 -6.98
C GLY A 52 -7.25 -9.50 -6.31
N THR A 53 -7.38 -10.54 -7.11
CA THR A 53 -7.63 -11.90 -6.64
C THR A 53 -6.55 -12.34 -5.66
N ILE A 54 -6.94 -12.92 -4.53
CA ILE A 54 -6.02 -13.49 -3.56
C ILE A 54 -6.04 -15.01 -3.69
N PHE A 55 -4.87 -15.62 -3.83
CA PHE A 55 -4.70 -17.06 -3.70
C PHE A 55 -3.95 -17.35 -2.41
N PHE A 56 -4.61 -18.07 -1.50
CA PHE A 56 -3.99 -18.63 -0.32
C PHE A 56 -3.37 -19.96 -0.69
N VAL A 57 -2.08 -20.12 -0.40
CA VAL A 57 -1.29 -21.29 -0.79
C VAL A 57 -0.58 -21.82 0.45
N ASP A 58 -0.52 -23.13 0.59
CA ASP A 58 0.24 -23.76 1.66
C ASP A 58 1.73 -23.42 1.55
N ALA A 59 2.37 -23.10 2.67
CA ALA A 59 3.80 -22.83 2.78
C ALA A 59 4.67 -23.94 2.16
N ILE A 60 4.22 -25.19 2.16
CA ILE A 60 4.95 -26.32 1.56
C ILE A 60 5.24 -26.12 0.05
N HIS A 61 4.44 -25.31 -0.64
CA HIS A 61 4.61 -25.01 -2.05
C HIS A 61 5.48 -23.79 -2.33
N GLN A 62 5.97 -23.07 -1.30
CA GLN A 62 6.88 -21.94 -1.49
C GLN A 62 8.11 -22.27 -2.34
N PRO A 63 8.83 -23.40 -2.14
CA PRO A 63 10.03 -23.70 -2.92
C PRO A 63 9.83 -23.70 -4.43
N LEU A 64 8.60 -23.96 -4.91
CA LEU A 64 8.26 -23.93 -6.34
C LEU A 64 8.42 -22.54 -6.97
N PHE A 65 8.32 -21.46 -6.19
CA PHE A 65 8.45 -20.09 -6.68
C PHE A 65 9.86 -19.51 -6.50
N GLU A 66 10.86 -20.27 -6.04
CA GLU A 66 12.19 -19.72 -5.73
C GLU A 66 12.85 -19.08 -6.96
N THR A 67 12.73 -19.70 -8.15
CA THR A 67 13.30 -19.22 -9.42
C THR A 67 12.77 -17.84 -9.83
N ILE A 68 11.52 -17.55 -9.46
CA ILE A 68 10.80 -16.31 -9.81
C ILE A 68 10.61 -15.36 -8.63
N ARG A 69 11.14 -15.68 -7.44
CA ARG A 69 10.98 -14.88 -6.21
C ARG A 69 11.36 -13.40 -6.41
N ARG A 70 12.34 -13.13 -7.27
CA ARG A 70 12.88 -11.78 -7.53
C ARG A 70 12.29 -11.11 -8.78
N PHE A 71 11.34 -11.76 -9.44
CA PHE A 71 10.67 -11.24 -10.63
C PHE A 71 9.68 -10.14 -10.23
N ASP A 72 9.95 -8.91 -10.68
CA ASP A 72 9.09 -7.76 -10.43
C ASP A 72 7.92 -7.73 -11.44
N CYS A 73 6.95 -8.61 -11.20
CA CYS A 73 5.77 -8.75 -12.03
C CYS A 73 4.71 -7.69 -11.70
N ARG A 74 4.04 -7.15 -12.74
CA ARG A 74 3.00 -6.12 -12.57
C ARG A 74 1.62 -6.70 -12.26
N THR A 75 1.40 -7.98 -12.53
CA THR A 75 0.09 -8.63 -12.50
C THR A 75 -0.03 -9.71 -11.45
N ILE A 76 1.08 -10.32 -11.03
CA ILE A 76 1.12 -11.35 -10.00
C ILE A 76 2.13 -10.93 -8.95
N LYS A 77 1.79 -11.04 -7.66
CA LYS A 77 2.66 -10.67 -6.54
C LYS A 77 2.78 -11.81 -5.56
N LEU A 78 4.02 -12.20 -5.23
CA LEU A 78 4.32 -12.97 -4.02
C LEU A 78 4.34 -12.01 -2.84
N VAL A 79 3.47 -12.22 -1.85
CA VAL A 79 3.27 -11.23 -0.80
C VAL A 79 4.22 -11.43 0.38
N ASN A 80 4.35 -12.66 0.88
CA ASN A 80 5.06 -13.01 2.10
C ASN A 80 5.97 -14.23 1.91
N PHE A 81 6.70 -14.25 0.80
CA PHE A 81 7.55 -15.38 0.43
C PHE A 81 8.66 -15.61 1.48
N GLY A 82 8.75 -16.84 2.01
CA GLY A 82 9.67 -17.21 3.08
C GLY A 82 9.17 -16.86 4.48
N GLN A 83 8.00 -16.23 4.59
CA GLN A 83 7.39 -15.80 5.85
C GLN A 83 5.90 -16.19 5.86
N PRO A 84 5.58 -17.49 5.84
CA PRO A 84 4.20 -17.96 5.76
C PRO A 84 3.37 -17.39 6.92
N ALA A 85 2.18 -16.91 6.59
CA ALA A 85 1.33 -16.21 7.53
C ALA A 85 0.67 -17.20 8.48
N VAL A 86 0.71 -16.85 9.77
CA VAL A 86 -0.02 -17.54 10.85
C VAL A 86 -1.22 -16.74 11.34
N ARG A 87 -1.31 -15.46 10.94
CA ARG A 87 -2.44 -14.56 11.14
C ARG A 87 -2.43 -13.52 10.03
N ILE A 88 -3.59 -13.11 9.55
CA ILE A 88 -3.72 -12.18 8.43
C ILE A 88 -4.77 -11.11 8.75
N THR A 89 -4.44 -9.83 8.58
CA THR A 89 -5.38 -8.72 8.75
C THR A 89 -5.34 -7.80 7.53
N PHE A 90 -6.49 -7.57 6.90
CA PHE A 90 -6.62 -6.67 5.76
C PHE A 90 -7.21 -5.33 6.17
N TYR A 91 -6.69 -4.25 5.62
CA TYR A 91 -7.23 -2.92 5.84
C TYR A 91 -6.94 -1.99 4.66
N ARG A 92 -7.76 -0.96 4.48
CA ARG A 92 -7.54 0.05 3.44
C ARG A 92 -6.66 1.17 3.98
N LYS A 93 -5.58 1.46 3.28
CA LYS A 93 -4.67 2.56 3.58
C LYS A 93 -4.72 3.60 2.46
N HIS A 94 -5.02 4.85 2.82
CA HIS A 94 -4.89 5.97 1.90
C HIS A 94 -3.41 6.32 1.73
N ARG A 95 -2.88 6.18 0.51
CA ARG A 95 -1.51 6.56 0.22
C ARG A 95 -1.49 7.97 -0.36
N TYR A 96 -0.98 8.90 0.43
CA TYR A 96 -0.80 10.28 0.00
C TYR A 96 0.54 10.86 0.46
N TRP A 97 0.90 11.97 -0.14
CA TRP A 97 1.98 12.86 0.28
C TRP A 97 1.47 14.29 0.26
N LEU A 98 2.12 15.14 1.06
CA LEU A 98 1.82 16.57 1.16
C LEU A 98 3.16 17.31 1.31
N LEU A 99 3.45 18.19 0.36
CA LEU A 99 4.47 19.21 0.48
C LEU A 99 3.77 20.49 0.93
N LYS A 100 4.10 20.94 2.15
CA LYS A 100 3.59 22.20 2.70
C LYS A 100 4.44 23.36 2.17
N ASP A 101 3.93 24.58 2.30
CA ASP A 101 4.60 25.79 1.80
C ASP A 101 6.05 25.93 2.29
N LYS A 102 6.28 25.75 3.60
CA LYS A 102 7.61 25.77 4.21
C LYS A 102 8.61 24.75 3.64
N ASP A 103 8.11 23.66 3.08
CA ASP A 103 8.90 22.55 2.53
C ASP A 103 9.04 22.67 1.00
N LEU A 104 8.52 23.77 0.41
CA LEU A 104 8.49 24.04 -1.03
C LEU A 104 9.25 25.35 -1.33
N PRO A 105 10.54 25.27 -1.75
CA PRO A 105 11.31 26.45 -2.13
C PRO A 105 10.59 27.27 -3.20
N THR A 106 10.77 28.60 -3.19
CA THR A 106 10.10 29.54 -4.10
C THR A 106 10.24 29.13 -5.57
N ASP A 107 11.43 28.74 -5.99
CA ASP A 107 11.71 28.32 -7.37
C ASP A 107 10.86 27.11 -7.76
N LYS A 108 10.69 26.15 -6.84
CA LYS A 108 9.84 24.97 -7.02
C LYS A 108 8.36 25.32 -7.01
N LYS A 109 7.93 26.28 -6.19
CA LYS A 109 6.56 26.82 -6.20
C LYS A 109 6.23 27.41 -7.57
N ILE A 110 7.10 28.26 -8.10
CA ILE A 110 6.99 28.88 -9.43
C ILE A 110 6.95 27.81 -10.53
N GLU A 111 7.86 26.83 -10.49
CA GLU A 111 7.91 25.71 -11.43
C GLU A 111 6.58 24.94 -11.47
N GLN A 112 6.01 24.61 -10.30
CA GLN A 112 4.74 23.88 -10.20
C GLN A 112 3.56 24.68 -10.75
N ILE A 113 3.46 25.97 -10.41
CA ILE A 113 2.39 26.85 -10.90
C ILE A 113 2.49 27.00 -12.42
N GLN A 114 3.70 27.24 -12.94
CA GLN A 114 3.92 27.40 -14.38
C GLN A 114 3.60 26.10 -15.13
N ALA A 115 4.01 24.94 -14.60
CA ALA A 115 3.68 23.64 -15.18
C ALA A 115 2.15 23.42 -15.22
N HIS A 116 1.44 23.80 -14.16
CA HIS A 116 -0.02 23.69 -14.11
C HIS A 116 -0.72 24.61 -15.13
N ILE A 117 -0.28 25.87 -15.25
CA ILE A 117 -0.78 26.81 -16.25
C ILE A 117 -0.57 26.26 -17.68
N ASN A 118 0.62 25.73 -17.95
CA ASN A 118 0.94 25.15 -19.25
C ASN A 118 0.04 23.95 -19.57
N ASP A 119 -0.18 23.04 -18.61
CA ASP A 119 -1.08 21.89 -18.76
C ASP A 119 -2.54 22.33 -19.05
N LEU A 120 -3.06 23.31 -18.30
CA LEU A 120 -4.40 23.85 -18.54
C LEU A 120 -4.52 24.51 -19.92
N THR A 121 -3.50 25.27 -20.33
CA THR A 121 -3.45 25.93 -21.64
C THR A 121 -3.49 24.90 -22.78
N VAL A 122 -2.63 23.87 -22.70
CA VAL A 122 -2.60 22.78 -23.69
C VAL A 122 -3.94 22.03 -23.72
N LYS A 123 -4.55 21.74 -22.56
CA LYS A 123 -5.88 21.10 -22.50
C LYS A 123 -6.95 21.94 -23.18
N ALA A 124 -6.95 23.26 -22.95
CA ALA A 124 -7.89 24.18 -23.57
C ALA A 124 -7.71 24.24 -25.10
N GLU A 125 -6.48 24.36 -25.58
CA GLU A 125 -6.16 24.41 -27.02
C GLU A 125 -6.47 23.09 -27.75
N VAL A 126 -6.12 21.96 -27.15
CA VAL A 126 -6.43 20.63 -27.70
C VAL A 126 -7.94 20.41 -27.74
N LEU A 127 -8.69 20.84 -26.72
CA LEU A 127 -10.15 20.73 -26.73
C LEU A 127 -10.77 21.67 -27.76
N LYS A 128 -10.26 22.91 -27.87
CA LYS A 128 -10.68 23.91 -28.85
C LYS A 128 -10.50 23.42 -30.28
N SER A 129 -9.35 22.82 -30.61
CA SER A 129 -9.08 22.30 -31.97
C SER A 129 -9.96 21.11 -32.37
N LYS A 130 -10.63 20.46 -31.40
CA LYS A 130 -11.56 19.36 -31.65
C LYS A 130 -13.04 19.79 -31.70
N LEU A 131 -13.38 21.03 -31.33
CA LEU A 131 -14.76 21.50 -31.18
C LEU A 131 -15.61 21.30 -32.43
N ASP A 132 -15.07 21.64 -33.60
CA ASP A 132 -15.82 21.62 -34.86
C ASP A 132 -16.15 20.19 -35.31
N LYS A 133 -15.36 19.21 -34.84
CA LYS A 133 -15.54 17.77 -35.10
C LYS A 133 -16.49 17.10 -34.11
N MET A 134 -16.98 17.83 -33.10
CA MET A 134 -17.88 17.30 -32.08
C MET A 134 -19.37 17.53 -32.45
N PRO A 135 -20.27 16.60 -32.08
CA PRO A 135 -21.72 16.83 -32.12
C PRO A 135 -22.16 18.01 -31.25
N ALA A 136 -23.26 18.67 -31.60
CA ALA A 136 -23.73 19.91 -30.96
C ALA A 136 -23.83 19.86 -29.41
N PRO A 137 -24.34 18.80 -28.76
CA PRO A 137 -24.41 18.74 -27.29
C PRO A 137 -23.02 18.74 -26.65
N LYS A 138 -22.12 17.89 -27.15
CA LYS A 138 -20.73 17.77 -26.69
C LYS A 138 -19.92 19.03 -26.97
N ARG A 139 -20.25 19.76 -28.04
CA ARG A 139 -19.61 21.03 -28.41
C ARG A 139 -19.95 22.12 -27.39
N ALA A 140 -21.21 22.23 -26.95
CA ALA A 140 -21.62 23.20 -25.94
C ALA A 140 -20.94 22.94 -24.58
N GLU A 141 -20.96 21.69 -24.12
CA GLU A 141 -20.26 21.24 -22.91
C GLU A 141 -18.75 21.56 -22.98
N SER A 142 -18.11 21.21 -24.11
CA SER A 142 -16.68 21.43 -24.31
C SER A 142 -16.32 22.92 -24.33
N LYS A 143 -17.19 23.80 -24.85
CA LYS A 143 -16.99 25.27 -24.77
C LYS A 143 -17.01 25.75 -23.32
N GLY A 144 -17.95 25.26 -22.51
CA GLY A 144 -18.00 25.56 -21.07
C GLY A 144 -16.71 25.12 -20.37
N GLN A 145 -16.24 23.91 -20.65
CA GLN A 145 -15.00 23.38 -20.10
C GLN A 145 -13.76 24.19 -20.50
N ILE A 146 -13.69 24.68 -21.75
CA ILE A 146 -12.62 25.59 -22.20
C ILE A 146 -12.66 26.89 -21.41
N GLY A 147 -13.86 27.46 -21.19
CA GLY A 147 -14.04 28.65 -20.35
C GLY A 147 -13.47 28.45 -18.94
N LEU A 148 -13.82 27.34 -18.29
CA LEU A 148 -13.30 26.98 -16.97
C LEU A 148 -11.77 26.85 -16.95
N TYR A 149 -11.16 26.26 -17.98
CA TYR A 149 -9.70 26.18 -18.06
C TYR A 149 -9.06 27.57 -18.16
N TRP A 150 -9.61 28.48 -18.96
CA TRP A 150 -9.07 29.83 -19.09
C TRP A 150 -9.26 30.68 -17.82
N GLU A 151 -10.37 30.52 -17.12
CA GLU A 151 -10.59 31.14 -15.81
C GLU A 151 -9.54 30.67 -14.79
N GLN A 152 -9.27 29.36 -14.74
CA GLN A 152 -8.21 28.80 -13.90
C GLN A 152 -6.83 29.32 -14.31
N VAL A 153 -6.51 29.36 -15.61
CA VAL A 153 -5.25 29.93 -16.10
C VAL A 153 -5.09 31.38 -15.65
N SER A 154 -6.16 32.20 -15.76
CA SER A 154 -6.10 33.59 -15.29
C SER A 154 -5.85 33.67 -13.79
N THR A 155 -6.52 32.82 -13.00
CA THR A 155 -6.34 32.75 -11.55
C THR A 155 -4.89 32.40 -11.18
N TRP A 156 -4.34 31.35 -11.79
CA TRP A 156 -2.98 30.90 -11.51
C TRP A 156 -1.91 31.86 -12.04
N ARG A 157 -2.16 32.60 -13.13
CA ARG A 157 -1.27 33.67 -13.58
C ARG A 157 -1.21 34.83 -12.59
N ASN A 158 -2.33 35.19 -11.97
CA ASN A 158 -2.35 36.21 -10.92
C ASN A 158 -1.54 35.75 -9.69
N ILE A 159 -1.69 34.49 -9.28
CA ILE A 159 -0.90 33.90 -8.20
C ILE A 159 0.60 33.88 -8.57
N LEU A 160 0.93 33.53 -9.81
CA LEU A 160 2.32 33.50 -10.30
C LEU A 160 2.99 34.88 -10.35
N ALA A 161 2.21 35.96 -10.47
CA ALA A 161 2.75 37.32 -10.48
C ALA A 161 3.25 37.78 -9.11
N SER A 162 2.77 37.16 -8.02
CA SER A 162 3.16 37.48 -6.64
C SER A 162 3.10 36.22 -5.75
N PRO A 163 3.89 35.17 -6.04
CA PRO A 163 3.78 33.86 -5.38
C PRO A 163 4.11 33.90 -3.88
N GLU A 164 4.82 34.93 -3.43
CA GLU A 164 5.13 35.20 -2.02
C GLU A 164 3.91 35.63 -1.19
N GLN A 165 2.85 36.13 -1.84
CA GLN A 165 1.62 36.52 -1.16
C GLN A 165 0.70 35.31 -0.86
N TYR A 166 1.07 34.12 -1.35
CA TYR A 166 0.26 32.91 -1.25
C TYR A 166 1.04 31.77 -0.60
N GLU A 167 0.42 31.12 0.39
CA GLU A 167 0.84 29.79 0.83
C GLU A 167 0.43 28.75 -0.22
N VAL A 168 1.37 27.93 -0.65
CA VAL A 168 1.14 26.88 -1.65
C VAL A 168 1.48 25.52 -1.07
N ALA A 169 0.55 24.58 -1.20
CA ALA A 169 0.77 23.20 -0.87
C ALA A 169 0.53 22.32 -2.10
N VAL A 170 1.33 21.26 -2.24
CA VAL A 170 1.16 20.27 -3.30
C VAL A 170 0.89 18.92 -2.66
N SER A 171 -0.17 18.25 -3.09
CA SER A 171 -0.57 16.96 -2.54
C SER A 171 -1.33 16.13 -3.56
N ASN A 172 -1.24 14.82 -3.41
CA ASN A 172 -2.13 13.88 -4.08
C ASN A 172 -3.27 13.39 -3.18
N TYR A 173 -3.48 13.95 -1.98
CA TYR A 173 -4.48 13.50 -1.00
C TYR A 173 -5.87 13.36 -1.60
N SER A 174 -6.36 14.39 -2.31
CA SER A 174 -7.69 14.37 -2.91
C SER A 174 -7.83 13.40 -4.09
N ARG A 175 -6.75 12.74 -4.53
CA ARG A 175 -6.82 11.69 -5.56
C ARG A 175 -7.37 10.37 -5.00
N GLN A 176 -7.51 10.24 -3.67
CA GLN A 176 -8.13 9.06 -3.04
C GLN A 176 -7.44 7.74 -3.45
N HIS A 177 -6.10 7.73 -3.47
CA HIS A 177 -5.35 6.52 -3.82
C HIS A 177 -5.33 5.54 -2.64
N PHE A 178 -6.35 4.68 -2.59
CA PHE A 178 -6.44 3.62 -1.59
C PHE A 178 -5.80 2.33 -2.07
N TYR A 179 -4.97 1.75 -1.23
CA TYR A 179 -4.50 0.37 -1.37
C TYR A 179 -5.11 -0.45 -0.25
N VAL A 180 -5.52 -1.67 -0.58
CA VAL A 180 -5.69 -2.67 0.48
C VAL A 180 -4.30 -3.13 0.85
N THR A 181 -4.01 -3.09 2.13
CA THR A 181 -2.76 -3.55 2.74
C THR A 181 -3.09 -4.79 3.55
N VAL A 182 -2.20 -5.76 3.50
CA VAL A 182 -2.23 -6.91 4.38
C VAL A 182 -1.16 -6.73 5.45
N ASN A 183 -1.54 -6.92 6.71
CA ASN A 183 -0.62 -7.20 7.79
C ASN A 183 -0.65 -8.71 8.03
N TYR A 184 0.51 -9.35 8.11
CA TYR A 184 0.58 -10.76 8.42
C TYR A 184 1.58 -11.01 9.56
N LYS A 185 1.18 -11.88 10.49
CA LYS A 185 2.06 -12.41 11.52
C LYS A 185 2.74 -13.66 10.96
N TYR A 186 4.02 -13.86 11.28
CA TYR A 186 4.76 -15.06 10.92
C TYR A 186 5.73 -15.46 12.02
N ARG A 187 6.13 -16.73 12.01
CA ARG A 187 7.04 -17.30 13.00
C ARG A 187 8.50 -17.13 12.57
N LEU A 188 9.35 -16.71 13.50
CA LEU A 188 10.79 -16.62 13.34
C LEU A 188 11.46 -17.98 13.63
N PRO A 189 12.69 -18.22 13.13
CA PRO A 189 13.46 -19.41 13.48
C PRO A 189 13.71 -19.58 14.99
N SER A 190 13.71 -18.49 15.77
CA SER A 190 13.81 -18.54 17.24
C SER A 190 12.58 -19.15 17.92
N GLY A 191 11.46 -19.26 17.20
CA GLY A 191 10.17 -19.64 17.73
C GLY A 191 9.25 -18.46 18.07
N ASP A 192 9.80 -17.24 18.15
CA ASP A 192 9.04 -16.00 18.36
C ASP A 192 8.19 -15.64 17.14
N TYR A 193 7.26 -14.70 17.31
CA TYR A 193 6.46 -14.17 16.22
C TYR A 193 6.80 -12.70 15.95
N THR A 194 6.62 -12.30 14.69
CA THR A 194 6.73 -10.91 14.26
C THR A 194 5.68 -10.61 13.19
N ASN A 195 5.54 -9.34 12.83
CA ASN A 195 4.54 -8.86 11.88
C ASN A 195 5.19 -8.05 10.76
N GLU A 196 4.67 -8.19 9.56
CA GLU A 196 5.07 -7.38 8.41
C GLU A 196 3.84 -6.93 7.63
N GLN A 197 3.98 -5.84 6.87
CA GLN A 197 2.87 -5.22 6.15
C GLN A 197 3.22 -5.01 4.70
N GLU A 198 2.32 -5.39 3.81
CA GLU A 198 2.53 -5.28 2.38
C GLU A 198 1.27 -4.78 1.67
N HIS A 199 1.43 -3.89 0.69
CA HIS A 199 0.32 -3.42 -0.12
C HIS A 199 -0.03 -4.45 -1.20
N LEU A 200 -1.31 -4.69 -1.43
CA LEU A 200 -1.77 -5.66 -2.42
C LEU A 200 -1.92 -5.02 -3.80
N LEU A 201 -1.79 -5.83 -4.84
CA LEU A 201 -2.15 -5.44 -6.19
C LEU A 201 -3.66 -5.31 -6.29
N ASN A 202 -4.13 -4.16 -6.79
CA ASN A 202 -5.53 -3.96 -7.17
C ASN A 202 -5.70 -4.25 -8.66
N THR A 203 -6.81 -4.91 -9.01
CA THR A 203 -7.25 -5.08 -10.39
C THR A 203 -7.34 -3.74 -11.10
N GLN A 204 -6.85 -3.66 -12.35
CA GLN A 204 -7.00 -2.45 -13.14
C GLN A 204 -8.42 -2.36 -13.69
N ARG A 205 -8.98 -1.16 -13.62
CA ARG A 205 -10.30 -0.83 -14.15
C ARG A 205 -10.22 0.33 -15.12
N ASP A 206 -11.08 0.31 -16.13
CA ASP A 206 -11.30 1.47 -17.00
C ASP A 206 -12.10 2.58 -16.27
N ARG A 207 -12.38 3.68 -16.98
CA ARG A 207 -13.16 4.80 -16.42
C ARG A 207 -14.62 4.46 -16.14
N LEU A 208 -15.14 3.38 -16.73
CA LEU A 208 -16.50 2.89 -16.52
C LEU A 208 -16.56 1.86 -15.38
N GLY A 209 -15.42 1.51 -14.78
CA GLY A 209 -15.31 0.54 -13.71
C GLY A 209 -15.15 -0.91 -14.17
N ASN A 210 -15.08 -1.17 -15.48
CA ASN A 210 -14.87 -2.51 -16.02
C ASN A 210 -13.44 -2.96 -15.77
N ILE A 211 -13.27 -4.23 -15.45
CA ILE A 211 -11.95 -4.82 -15.22
C ILE A 211 -11.23 -4.97 -16.56
N THR A 212 -10.09 -4.27 -16.71
CA THR A 212 -9.23 -4.35 -17.90
C THR A 212 -8.07 -5.30 -17.74
N GLN A 213 -7.61 -5.50 -16.49
CA GLN A 213 -6.54 -6.44 -16.18
C GLN A 213 -6.72 -6.97 -14.75
N VAL A 214 -6.99 -8.26 -14.63
CA VAL A 214 -6.99 -8.96 -13.35
C VAL A 214 -5.57 -8.99 -12.80
N ARG A 215 -5.44 -8.80 -11.49
CA ARG A 215 -4.18 -8.95 -10.78
C ARG A 215 -4.33 -9.91 -9.62
N TYR A 216 -3.24 -10.59 -9.29
CA TYR A 216 -3.21 -11.70 -8.35
C TYR A 216 -2.20 -11.42 -7.23
N ASN A 217 -2.57 -11.80 -6.02
CA ASN A 217 -1.72 -11.76 -4.84
C ASN A 217 -1.66 -13.18 -4.27
N ILE A 218 -0.47 -13.76 -4.21
CA ILE A 218 -0.24 -15.09 -3.63
C ILE A 218 0.23 -14.89 -2.20
N LEU A 219 -0.59 -15.34 -1.26
CA LEU A 219 -0.32 -15.36 0.17
C LEU A 219 -0.02 -16.79 0.59
N PHE A 220 1.17 -16.99 1.16
CA PHE A 220 1.53 -18.27 1.73
C PHE A 220 1.06 -18.35 3.18
N VAL A 221 0.51 -19.48 3.58
CA VAL A 221 -0.10 -19.70 4.89
C VAL A 221 0.56 -20.90 5.54
N ASP A 222 0.84 -20.81 6.83
CA ASP A 222 1.14 -21.99 7.64
C ASP A 222 -0.21 -22.66 7.99
N PRO A 223 -0.55 -23.80 7.39
CA PRO A 223 -1.86 -24.41 7.55
C PRO A 223 -2.08 -24.99 8.95
N VAL A 224 -1.07 -25.05 9.81
CA VAL A 224 -1.22 -25.54 11.20
C VAL A 224 -1.40 -24.37 12.14
N GLU A 225 -0.56 -23.34 12.01
CA GLU A 225 -0.54 -22.19 12.92
C GLU A 225 -1.68 -21.20 12.63
N ILE A 226 -2.23 -21.15 11.41
CA ILE A 226 -3.33 -20.24 11.03
C ILE A 226 -4.64 -20.50 11.79
N PHE A 227 -4.81 -21.71 12.32
CA PHE A 227 -5.98 -22.11 13.13
C PHE A 227 -5.80 -21.81 14.62
N ARG A 228 -4.63 -21.35 15.05
CA ARG A 228 -4.38 -21.00 16.45
C ARG A 228 -4.78 -19.56 16.70
N GLU A 229 -5.41 -19.31 17.84
CA GLU A 229 -5.59 -17.95 18.30
C GLU A 229 -4.21 -17.35 18.64
N HIS A 230 -3.79 -16.36 17.85
CA HIS A 230 -2.64 -15.56 18.21
C HIS A 230 -3.12 -14.41 19.09
N PRO A 231 -2.54 -14.20 20.28
CA PRO A 231 -2.83 -13.00 21.03
C PRO A 231 -2.56 -11.78 20.15
N TYR A 232 -3.55 -10.89 20.07
CA TYR A 232 -3.36 -9.53 19.55
C TYR A 232 -2.09 -8.94 20.19
N GLN A 233 -1.32 -8.10 19.48
CA GLN A 233 -0.13 -7.46 20.09
C GLN A 233 -0.43 -6.82 21.45
N ASN A 234 -1.66 -6.34 21.68
CA ASN A 234 -2.09 -5.85 22.99
C ASN A 234 -2.15 -6.93 24.07
N ARG A 235 -2.54 -8.17 23.75
CA ARG A 235 -2.47 -9.33 24.66
C ARG A 235 -1.04 -9.81 24.88
N GLU A 236 -0.14 -9.69 23.90
CA GLU A 236 1.30 -9.96 24.09
C GLU A 236 1.94 -8.89 24.99
N VAL A 237 1.60 -7.62 24.78
CA VAL A 237 2.01 -6.52 25.66
C VAL A 237 1.41 -6.72 27.04
N GLU A 238 0.11 -7.01 27.17
CA GLU A 238 -0.53 -7.28 28.45
C GLU A 238 0.07 -8.50 29.15
N GLY A 239 0.31 -9.60 28.43
CA GLY A 239 1.00 -10.79 28.94
C GLY A 239 2.45 -10.51 29.36
N TYR A 240 3.19 -9.73 28.58
CA TYR A 240 4.53 -9.27 28.92
C TYR A 240 4.52 -8.41 30.17
N LEU A 241 3.65 -7.40 30.22
CA LEU A 241 3.48 -6.46 31.34
C LEU A 241 2.93 -7.15 32.60
N ASN A 242 2.13 -8.21 32.46
CA ASN A 242 1.66 -9.03 33.58
C ASN A 242 2.80 -9.79 34.28
N ASN A 243 3.95 -9.96 33.63
CA ASN A 243 5.12 -10.53 34.28
C ASN A 243 5.88 -9.52 35.17
N PHE A 244 5.44 -8.27 35.25
CA PHE A 244 6.06 -7.23 36.08
C PHE A 244 5.29 -7.04 37.37
N SER A 245 5.90 -7.43 38.50
CA SER A 245 5.26 -7.39 39.83
C SER A 245 5.11 -5.98 40.40
N ILE A 246 5.91 -5.01 39.93
CA ILE A 246 5.88 -3.63 40.38
C ILE A 246 5.30 -2.77 39.25
N LYS A 247 4.24 -2.00 39.57
CA LYS A 247 3.62 -1.03 38.65
C LYS A 247 3.35 0.29 39.36
N SER A 248 3.63 1.42 38.71
CA SER A 248 3.36 2.75 39.24
C SER A 248 2.93 3.70 38.13
N GLU A 249 1.88 4.49 38.38
CA GLU A 249 1.34 5.46 37.41
C GLU A 249 2.06 6.80 37.52
N GLY A 250 2.53 7.33 36.39
CA GLY A 250 3.23 8.61 36.27
C GLY A 250 2.62 9.48 35.18
N GLY A 251 1.62 10.31 35.51
CA GLY A 251 0.99 11.21 34.54
C GLY A 251 0.27 10.45 33.42
N ARG A 252 0.82 10.48 32.18
CA ARG A 252 0.24 9.80 31.00
C ARG A 252 0.80 8.40 30.72
N HIS A 253 1.63 7.85 31.61
CA HIS A 253 2.26 6.53 31.41
C HIS A 253 2.30 5.72 32.70
N THR A 254 2.49 4.41 32.55
CA THR A 254 2.67 3.46 33.66
C THR A 254 4.07 2.87 33.57
N ILE A 255 4.81 2.88 34.68
CA ILE A 255 6.15 2.31 34.81
C ILE A 255 6.01 0.89 35.37
N TYR A 256 6.62 -0.08 34.70
CA TYR A 256 6.61 -1.49 35.10
C TYR A 256 8.04 -1.94 35.47
N ALA A 257 8.20 -2.64 36.58
CA ALA A 257 9.48 -3.19 37.04
C ALA A 257 9.32 -4.62 37.60
N ARG A 258 10.36 -5.43 37.42
CA ARG A 258 10.53 -6.75 38.04
C ARG A 258 12.01 -7.01 38.29
N LEU A 259 12.31 -7.91 39.22
CA LEU A 259 13.64 -8.50 39.34
C LEU A 259 13.98 -9.24 38.04
N ARG A 260 15.26 -9.24 37.67
CA ARG A 260 15.70 -9.99 36.48
C ARG A 260 15.47 -11.48 36.75
N PRO A 261 14.94 -12.25 35.78
CA PRO A 261 14.66 -13.68 35.95
C PRO A 261 15.88 -14.48 36.43
N GLU A 262 17.08 -14.09 35.98
CA GLU A 262 18.37 -14.66 36.38
C GLU A 262 18.66 -14.50 37.87
N THR A 263 18.13 -13.46 38.50
CA THR A 263 18.32 -13.13 39.92
C THR A 263 17.20 -13.71 40.80
N ASP A 264 15.97 -13.80 40.27
CA ASP A 264 14.82 -14.40 40.97
C ASP A 264 14.98 -15.91 41.16
N ALA A 265 15.52 -16.62 40.16
CA ALA A 265 15.75 -18.06 40.24
C ALA A 265 16.75 -18.44 41.35
N ILE A 266 17.69 -17.57 41.70
CA ILE A 266 18.69 -17.83 42.75
C ILE A 266 18.07 -17.73 44.15
N ASN A 267 17.04 -16.88 44.31
CA ASN A 267 16.37 -16.66 45.59
C ASN A 267 15.23 -17.66 45.88
N THR A 268 14.84 -18.50 44.91
CA THR A 268 13.76 -19.50 45.11
C THR A 268 14.29 -20.88 45.53
N PHE A 269 15.61 -21.08 45.51
CA PHE A 269 16.29 -22.33 45.93
C PHE A 269 17.05 -22.22 47.26
N LEU A 270 16.90 -21.10 47.97
CA LEU A 270 17.36 -20.89 49.35
C LEU A 270 16.15 -20.77 50.27
#